data_AF-A0AAU5CF33-F1
#
_entry.id   AF-A0AAU5CF33-F1
#
_cell.length_a   1.000
_cell.length_b   1.000
_cell.length_c   1.000
_cell.angle_alpha   90.00
_cell.angle_beta   90.00
_cell.angle_gamma   90.00
#
_symmetry.space_group_name_H-M   'P 1'
#
loop_
_entity.id
_entity.type
_entity.pdbx_description
1 polymer ?
#
loop_
_entity_poly.entity_id
_entity_poly.type
_entity_poly.pdbx_seq_one_letter_code
_entity_poly.pdbx_strand_id
1 'polypeptide(L)'
;MAKLNQIIAVEKGVKSKAHQDLTAAHHGLQKAGLLAGISRTYQPKDEEGEQLPPESTLVQIKAEDVLRETAATLTRLFDVTATKDWANCAARADVSVDGRVLVSGVPVSYLLFLEKQLTDINTFVRKLPVLDASEAWSQDPSTDSWKTEPVRTLRTKKVPRNHVKAEATEKHPAQVEVYYEDIPIGYWTTVKFSGALPARRINELLDRVEKLQQAVKFAREEANGVDVTDQRVGDAVFGYLFG
;
A
#
# COMPACT_ATOMS: atom_id res chain seq x y z
N MET A 1 -17.63 -26.47 10.56
CA MET A 1 -16.54 -26.35 9.57
C MET A 1 -15.77 -25.08 9.87
N ALA A 2 -14.47 -25.02 9.57
CA ALA A 2 -13.70 -23.79 9.73
C ALA A 2 -14.05 -22.82 8.59
N LYS A 3 -13.95 -21.52 8.83
CA LYS A 3 -14.16 -20.49 7.82
C LYS A 3 -12.84 -20.00 7.22
N LEU A 4 -12.88 -19.50 6.00
CA LEU A 4 -11.68 -19.01 5.30
C LEU A 4 -10.96 -17.91 6.10
N ASN A 5 -11.69 -16.95 6.67
CA ASN A 5 -11.10 -15.94 7.56
C ASN A 5 -10.37 -16.52 8.79
N GLN A 6 -10.85 -17.63 9.36
CA GLN A 6 -10.21 -18.31 10.48
C GLN A 6 -8.92 -19.00 10.03
N ILE A 7 -8.91 -19.62 8.85
CA ILE A 7 -7.70 -20.23 8.26
C ILE A 7 -6.63 -19.16 8.00
N ILE A 8 -7.02 -18.02 7.43
CA ILE A 8 -6.12 -16.89 7.19
C ILE A 8 -5.51 -16.38 8.50
N ALA A 9 -6.30 -16.30 9.57
CA ALA A 9 -5.81 -15.84 10.87
C ALA A 9 -4.73 -16.76 11.48
N VAL A 10 -4.88 -18.08 11.33
CA VAL A 10 -3.91 -19.05 11.89
C VAL A 10 -2.70 -19.28 10.98
N GLU A 11 -2.84 -19.10 9.67
CA GLU A 11 -1.77 -19.33 8.68
C GLU A 11 -0.49 -18.57 9.04
N LYS A 12 -0.61 -17.29 9.42
CA LYS A 12 0.55 -16.46 9.76
C LYS A 12 1.37 -17.07 10.90
N GLY A 13 0.70 -17.58 11.94
CA GLY A 13 1.35 -18.23 13.08
C GLY A 13 2.02 -19.56 12.68
N VAL A 14 1.31 -20.39 11.90
CA VAL A 14 1.84 -21.65 11.38
C VAL A 14 3.08 -21.42 10.51
N LYS A 15 3.04 -20.42 9.61
CA LYS A 15 4.17 -20.05 8.75
C LYS A 15 5.39 -19.58 9.56
N SER A 16 5.18 -18.72 10.55
CA SER A 16 6.27 -18.25 11.41
C SER A 16 6.91 -19.39 12.17
N LYS A 17 6.10 -20.26 12.78
CA LYS A 17 6.59 -21.42 13.53
C LYS A 17 7.36 -22.39 12.63
N ALA A 18 6.79 -22.77 11.49
CA ALA A 18 7.43 -23.69 10.55
C ALA A 18 8.79 -23.19 10.05
N HIS A 19 8.92 -21.87 9.83
CA HIS A 19 10.20 -21.28 9.44
C HIS A 19 11.25 -21.33 10.57
N GLN A 20 10.82 -21.06 11.82
CA GLN A 20 11.69 -21.16 13.00
C GLN A 20 12.17 -22.60 13.21
N ASP A 21 11.25 -23.55 13.18
CA ASP A 21 11.54 -24.98 13.40
C ASP A 21 12.47 -25.52 12.29
N LEU A 22 12.23 -25.17 11.02
CA LEU A 22 13.11 -25.55 9.91
C LEU A 22 14.53 -24.96 10.06
N THR A 23 14.62 -23.71 10.50
CA THR A 23 15.90 -23.04 10.75
C THR A 23 16.66 -23.71 11.88
N ALA A 24 15.96 -24.09 12.96
CA ALA A 24 16.54 -24.80 14.09
C ALA A 24 17.05 -26.19 13.68
N ALA A 25 16.26 -26.94 12.89
CA ALA A 25 16.67 -28.24 12.35
C ALA A 25 17.95 -28.12 11.51
N HIS A 26 18.02 -27.14 10.61
CA HIS A 26 19.21 -26.87 9.80
C HIS A 26 20.45 -26.56 10.66
N HIS A 27 20.32 -25.67 11.66
CA HIS A 27 21.42 -25.36 12.57
C HIS A 27 21.85 -26.54 13.45
N GLY A 28 20.92 -27.42 13.84
CA GLY A 28 21.24 -28.65 14.56
C GLY A 28 22.12 -29.57 13.73
N LEU A 29 21.75 -29.79 12.46
CA LEU A 29 22.48 -30.66 11.53
C LEU A 29 23.88 -30.14 11.15
N GLN A 30 24.12 -28.83 11.25
CA GLN A 30 25.45 -28.25 11.03
C GLN A 30 26.48 -28.60 12.12
N LYS A 31 26.03 -29.06 13.29
CA LYS A 31 26.92 -29.39 14.41
C LYS A 31 27.37 -30.84 14.33
N ALA A 32 28.36 -31.14 13.48
CA ALA A 32 28.84 -32.50 13.23
C ALA A 32 29.12 -33.35 14.48
N GLY A 33 29.63 -32.73 15.56
CA GLY A 33 29.86 -33.42 16.85
C GLY A 33 28.60 -33.95 17.54
N LEU A 34 27.40 -33.45 17.20
CA LEU A 34 26.14 -33.99 17.69
C LEU A 34 25.67 -35.21 16.88
N LEU A 35 26.11 -35.34 15.63
CA LEU A 35 25.79 -36.46 14.74
C LEU A 35 26.80 -37.60 14.84
N ALA A 36 27.98 -37.33 15.43
CA ALA A 36 29.03 -38.31 15.62
C ALA A 36 29.00 -38.85 17.06
N GLY A 37 29.30 -40.13 17.19
CA GLY A 37 29.60 -40.78 18.46
C GLY A 37 30.96 -41.48 18.36
N ILE A 38 31.61 -41.69 19.50
CA ILE A 38 32.87 -42.43 19.60
C ILE A 38 32.78 -43.40 20.77
N SER A 39 33.37 -44.59 20.63
CA SER A 39 33.57 -45.54 21.72
C SER A 39 34.95 -46.14 21.56
N ARG A 40 35.85 -45.86 22.51
CA ARG A 40 37.23 -46.32 22.52
C ARG A 40 37.49 -47.10 23.79
N THR A 41 37.98 -48.32 23.63
CA THR A 41 38.51 -49.16 24.69
C THR A 41 40.00 -49.32 24.46
N TYR A 42 40.80 -49.06 25.49
CA TYR A 42 42.25 -49.22 25.40
C TYR A 42 42.64 -50.63 25.87
N GLN A 43 43.47 -51.30 25.10
CA GLN A 43 44.09 -52.57 25.47
C GLN A 43 45.62 -52.39 25.47
N PRO A 44 46.30 -52.54 26.62
CA PRO A 44 47.76 -52.50 26.66
C PRO A 44 48.37 -53.61 25.79
N LYS A 45 49.54 -53.33 25.20
CA LYS A 45 50.26 -54.29 24.34
C LYS A 45 50.89 -55.44 25.14
N ASP A 46 51.38 -55.12 26.34
CA ASP A 46 52.07 -56.06 27.24
C ASP A 46 51.29 -56.17 28.56
N GLU A 47 51.43 -57.28 29.28
CA GLU A 47 50.66 -57.56 30.52
C GLU A 47 50.95 -56.57 31.67
N GLU A 48 52.12 -55.92 31.66
CA GLU A 48 52.52 -54.89 32.62
C GLU A 48 52.21 -53.46 32.14
N GLY A 49 51.52 -53.29 31.01
CA GLY A 49 51.24 -52.00 30.41
C GLY A 49 50.22 -51.15 31.20
N GLU A 50 50.33 -49.82 31.08
CA GLU A 50 49.43 -48.86 31.72
C GLU A 50 47.98 -49.04 31.23
N GLN A 51 47.03 -49.14 32.15
CA GLN A 51 45.60 -49.19 31.84
C GLN A 51 45.03 -47.77 31.68
N LEU A 52 44.46 -47.46 30.51
CA LEU A 52 43.78 -46.19 30.26
C LEU A 52 42.25 -46.39 30.30
N PRO A 53 41.49 -45.43 30.87
CA PRO A 53 40.04 -45.53 30.92
C PRO A 53 39.42 -45.49 29.51
N PRO A 54 38.29 -46.19 29.29
CA PRO A 54 37.57 -46.09 28.04
C PRO A 54 36.96 -44.69 27.86
N GLU A 55 36.86 -44.26 26.60
CA GLU A 55 36.23 -42.99 26.22
C GLU A 55 34.98 -43.27 25.39
N SER A 56 33.84 -42.67 25.77
CA SER A 56 32.61 -42.81 24.99
C SER A 56 31.86 -41.48 24.89
N THR A 57 31.36 -41.19 23.69
CA THR A 57 30.38 -40.13 23.41
C THR A 57 29.29 -40.74 22.51
N LEU A 58 28.03 -40.58 22.91
CA LEU A 58 26.89 -41.07 22.13
C LEU A 58 26.47 -40.04 21.07
N VAL A 59 25.86 -40.53 19.99
CA VAL A 59 25.19 -39.69 18.99
C VAL A 59 24.00 -38.99 19.67
N GLN A 60 23.93 -37.66 19.56
CA GLN A 60 22.89 -36.84 20.19
C GLN A 60 21.76 -36.48 19.22
N ILE A 61 22.07 -36.34 17.93
CA ILE A 61 21.11 -36.01 16.87
C ILE A 61 21.21 -37.09 15.79
N LYS A 62 20.05 -37.62 15.38
CA LYS A 62 19.93 -38.51 14.23
C LYS A 62 19.28 -37.75 13.08
N ALA A 63 19.92 -37.75 11.91
CA ALA A 63 19.42 -37.02 10.74
C ALA A 63 18.01 -37.48 10.33
N GLU A 64 17.73 -38.79 10.39
CA GLU A 64 16.41 -39.36 10.08
C GLU A 64 15.30 -38.84 11.01
N ASP A 65 15.59 -38.68 12.30
CA ASP A 65 14.60 -38.15 13.24
C ASP A 65 14.34 -36.66 12.96
N VAL A 66 15.39 -35.90 12.61
CA VAL A 66 15.26 -34.49 12.20
C VAL A 66 14.46 -34.36 10.90
N LEU A 67 14.64 -35.26 9.93
CA LEU A 67 13.84 -35.29 8.70
C LEU A 67 12.37 -35.56 9.02
N ARG A 68 12.06 -36.52 9.88
CA ARG A 68 10.68 -36.83 10.30
C ARG A 68 10.01 -35.66 11.01
N GLU A 69 10.71 -34.98 11.92
CA GLU A 69 10.22 -33.79 12.62
C GLU A 69 10.00 -32.61 11.67
N THR A 70 10.91 -32.42 10.71
CA THR A 70 10.81 -31.40 9.67
C THR A 70 9.61 -31.68 8.77
N ALA A 71 9.41 -32.93 8.36
CA ALA A 71 8.26 -33.37 7.56
C ALA A 71 6.93 -33.06 8.26
N ALA A 72 6.80 -33.43 9.54
CA ALA A 72 5.59 -33.17 10.32
C ALA A 72 5.29 -31.67 10.44
N THR A 73 6.33 -30.86 10.71
CA THR A 73 6.21 -29.41 10.81
C THR A 73 5.75 -28.77 9.49
N LEU A 74 6.41 -29.13 8.39
CA LEU A 74 6.12 -28.55 7.08
C LEU A 74 4.81 -29.09 6.49
N THR A 75 4.40 -30.32 6.82
CA THR A 75 3.09 -30.87 6.43
C THR A 75 1.97 -29.95 6.89
N ARG A 76 1.99 -29.53 8.15
CA ARG A 76 0.99 -28.60 8.69
C ARG A 76 0.98 -27.27 7.93
N LEU A 77 2.15 -26.74 7.57
CA LEU A 77 2.25 -25.51 6.76
C LEU A 77 1.62 -25.69 5.37
N PHE A 78 1.93 -26.79 4.70
CA PHE A 78 1.45 -27.09 3.35
C PHE A 78 -0.07 -27.27 3.34
N ASP A 79 -0.61 -28.01 4.31
CA ASP A 79 -2.04 -28.24 4.46
C ASP A 79 -2.83 -26.93 4.67
N VAL A 80 -2.37 -26.05 5.57
CA VAL A 80 -3.03 -24.75 5.80
C VAL A 80 -3.01 -23.88 4.55
N THR A 81 -1.85 -23.83 3.89
CA THR A 81 -1.66 -23.00 2.70
C THR A 81 -2.57 -23.50 1.58
N ALA A 82 -2.59 -24.81 1.31
CA ALA A 82 -3.47 -25.43 0.32
C ALA A 82 -4.94 -25.22 0.67
N THR A 83 -5.33 -25.38 1.93
CA THR A 83 -6.72 -25.15 2.38
C THR A 83 -7.18 -23.75 2.05
N LYS A 84 -6.35 -22.74 2.36
CA LYS A 84 -6.64 -21.34 2.04
C LYS A 84 -6.71 -21.11 0.53
N ASP A 85 -5.74 -21.62 -0.22
CA ASP A 85 -5.63 -21.33 -1.66
C ASP A 85 -6.77 -21.99 -2.46
N TRP A 86 -7.17 -23.22 -2.10
CA TRP A 86 -8.35 -23.87 -2.69
C TRP A 86 -9.64 -23.14 -2.34
N ALA A 87 -9.79 -22.72 -1.08
CA ALA A 87 -10.94 -21.93 -0.66
C ALA A 87 -11.03 -20.59 -1.41
N ASN A 88 -9.90 -19.92 -1.64
CA ASN A 88 -9.85 -18.68 -2.42
C ASN A 88 -10.35 -18.86 -3.86
N CYS A 89 -10.21 -20.05 -4.47
CA CYS A 89 -10.73 -20.32 -5.82
C CYS A 89 -12.27 -20.25 -5.88
N ALA A 90 -12.94 -20.58 -4.78
CA ALA A 90 -14.40 -20.62 -4.68
C ALA A 90 -14.99 -19.39 -3.98
N ALA A 91 -14.22 -18.73 -3.10
CA ALA A 91 -14.64 -17.58 -2.30
C ALA A 91 -15.01 -16.38 -3.19
N ARG A 92 -16.31 -16.08 -3.26
CA ARG A 92 -16.88 -15.01 -4.09
C ARG A 92 -17.99 -14.28 -3.34
N ALA A 93 -18.19 -13.01 -3.67
CA ALA A 93 -19.32 -12.22 -3.20
C ALA A 93 -19.71 -11.14 -4.20
N ASP A 94 -20.92 -10.61 -4.07
CA ASP A 94 -21.40 -9.49 -4.88
C ASP A 94 -20.99 -8.15 -4.25
N VAL A 95 -20.57 -7.19 -5.07
CA VAL A 95 -20.35 -5.81 -4.64
C VAL A 95 -21.62 -5.00 -4.90
N SER A 96 -22.34 -4.67 -3.83
CA SER A 96 -23.59 -3.92 -3.90
C SER A 96 -23.48 -2.56 -3.21
N VAL A 97 -23.91 -1.50 -3.89
CA VAL A 97 -23.96 -0.12 -3.35
C VAL A 97 -25.41 0.35 -3.41
N ASP A 98 -25.93 0.83 -2.28
CA ASP A 98 -27.30 1.37 -2.17
C ASP A 98 -28.38 0.42 -2.74
N GLY A 99 -28.24 -0.89 -2.48
CA GLY A 99 -29.17 -1.93 -2.96
C GLY A 99 -28.99 -2.33 -4.43
N ARG A 100 -28.04 -1.74 -5.15
CA ARG A 100 -27.71 -2.11 -6.53
C ARG A 100 -26.43 -2.93 -6.59
N VAL A 101 -26.51 -4.14 -7.14
CA VAL A 101 -25.33 -4.95 -7.48
C VAL A 101 -24.57 -4.26 -8.62
N LEU A 102 -23.32 -3.89 -8.35
CA LEU A 102 -22.42 -3.29 -9.34
C LEU A 102 -21.60 -4.34 -10.06
N VAL A 103 -21.11 -5.34 -9.31
CA VAL A 103 -20.33 -6.47 -9.85
C VAL A 103 -20.73 -7.72 -9.09
N SER A 104 -21.12 -8.78 -9.79
CA SER A 104 -21.57 -10.04 -9.20
C SER A 104 -20.48 -11.11 -9.21
N GLY A 105 -20.50 -12.03 -8.23
CA GLY A 105 -19.67 -13.24 -8.19
C GLY A 105 -18.16 -12.98 -8.14
N VAL A 106 -17.76 -11.91 -7.45
CA VAL A 106 -16.40 -11.37 -7.47
C VAL A 106 -15.48 -12.21 -6.60
N PRO A 107 -14.37 -12.76 -7.14
CA PRO A 107 -13.39 -13.50 -6.34
C PRO A 107 -12.77 -12.66 -5.22
N VAL A 108 -12.53 -13.28 -4.07
CA VAL A 108 -11.94 -12.62 -2.89
C VAL A 108 -10.58 -11.96 -3.17
N SER A 109 -9.77 -12.58 -4.05
CA SER A 109 -8.48 -12.03 -4.48
C SER A 109 -8.63 -10.73 -5.28
N TYR A 110 -9.69 -10.62 -6.09
CA TYR A 110 -10.00 -9.40 -6.82
C TYR A 110 -10.61 -8.33 -5.91
N LEU A 111 -11.41 -8.71 -4.91
CA LEU A 111 -11.91 -7.78 -3.89
C LEU A 111 -10.76 -7.12 -3.10
N LEU A 112 -9.71 -7.87 -2.77
CA LEU A 112 -8.47 -7.32 -2.18
C LEU A 112 -7.76 -6.32 -3.10
N PHE A 113 -7.76 -6.59 -4.42
CA PHE A 113 -7.22 -5.65 -5.41
C PHE A 113 -8.07 -4.37 -5.46
N LEU A 114 -9.40 -4.49 -5.55
CA LEU A 114 -10.32 -3.35 -5.57
C LEU A 114 -10.17 -2.47 -4.33
N GLU A 115 -10.05 -3.06 -3.13
CA GLU A 115 -9.88 -2.31 -1.89
C GLU A 115 -8.62 -1.42 -1.92
N LYS A 116 -7.51 -1.93 -2.45
CA LYS A 116 -6.28 -1.15 -2.66
C LYS A 116 -6.48 -0.06 -3.71
N GLN A 117 -7.00 -0.40 -4.88
CA GLN A 117 -7.18 0.58 -5.96
C GLN A 117 -8.15 1.69 -5.60
N LEU A 118 -9.21 1.39 -4.85
CA LEU A 118 -10.15 2.41 -4.39
C LEU A 118 -9.52 3.35 -3.36
N THR A 119 -8.53 2.89 -2.59
CA THR A 119 -7.73 3.76 -1.72
C THR A 119 -6.90 4.76 -2.55
N ASP A 120 -6.29 4.29 -3.63
CA ASP A 120 -5.55 5.14 -4.57
C ASP A 120 -6.49 6.14 -5.27
N ILE A 121 -7.66 5.68 -5.74
CA ILE A 121 -8.68 6.53 -6.36
C ILE A 121 -9.20 7.58 -5.36
N ASN A 122 -9.48 7.19 -4.11
CA ASN A 122 -9.89 8.14 -3.07
C ASN A 122 -8.83 9.25 -2.91
N THR A 123 -7.56 8.85 -2.79
CA THR A 123 -6.43 9.79 -2.69
C THR A 123 -6.31 10.70 -3.91
N PHE A 124 -6.50 10.16 -5.11
CA PHE A 124 -6.51 10.92 -6.36
C PHE A 124 -7.63 11.96 -6.37
N VAL A 125 -8.88 11.55 -6.05
CA VAL A 125 -10.04 12.45 -6.03
C VAL A 125 -9.86 13.57 -5.00
N ARG A 126 -9.30 13.28 -3.81
CA ARG A 126 -9.00 14.30 -2.79
C ARG A 126 -8.01 15.37 -3.25
N LYS A 127 -7.14 15.03 -4.20
CA LYS A 127 -6.10 15.92 -4.74
C LYS A 127 -6.54 16.68 -6.00
N LEU A 128 -7.78 16.49 -6.47
CA LEU A 128 -8.27 17.23 -7.63
C LEU A 128 -8.29 18.75 -7.36
N PRO A 129 -7.85 19.58 -8.32
CA PRO A 129 -7.90 21.03 -8.18
C PRO A 129 -9.33 21.53 -7.99
N VAL A 130 -9.50 22.48 -7.06
CA VAL A 130 -10.79 23.11 -6.75
C VAL A 130 -10.81 24.53 -7.30
N LEU A 131 -11.96 24.97 -7.80
CA LEU A 131 -12.17 26.38 -8.17
C LEU A 131 -11.93 27.30 -6.98
N ASP A 132 -11.27 28.44 -7.25
CA ASP A 132 -11.02 29.48 -6.25
C ASP A 132 -12.35 30.08 -5.78
N ALA A 133 -12.61 30.00 -4.47
CA ALA A 133 -13.85 30.48 -3.87
C ALA A 133 -13.96 32.02 -3.81
N SER A 134 -12.87 32.75 -4.05
CA SER A 134 -12.88 34.22 -4.13
C SER A 134 -13.41 34.77 -5.45
N GLU A 135 -13.58 33.90 -6.45
CA GLU A 135 -14.03 34.25 -7.80
C GLU A 135 -15.45 33.74 -8.07
N ALA A 136 -16.20 34.50 -8.85
CA ALA A 136 -17.52 34.08 -9.32
C ALA A 136 -17.38 33.33 -10.65
N TRP A 137 -17.45 32.00 -10.60
CA TRP A 137 -17.30 31.14 -11.78
C TRP A 137 -18.65 30.80 -12.43
N SER A 138 -18.69 30.85 -13.76
CA SER A 138 -19.78 30.35 -14.60
C SER A 138 -19.23 29.35 -15.63
N GLN A 139 -20.04 28.36 -16.01
CA GLN A 139 -19.62 27.38 -17.01
C GLN A 139 -19.71 27.98 -18.41
N ASP A 140 -18.66 27.80 -19.20
CA ASP A 140 -18.59 28.25 -20.59
C ASP A 140 -18.88 27.08 -21.55
N PRO A 141 -20.08 27.01 -22.15
CA PRO A 141 -20.49 25.86 -22.96
C PRO A 141 -19.69 25.71 -24.26
N SER A 142 -19.00 26.76 -24.72
CA SER A 142 -18.13 26.71 -25.90
C SER A 142 -16.79 26.01 -25.66
N THR A 143 -16.30 26.01 -24.41
CA THR A 143 -14.95 25.51 -24.09
C THR A 143 -14.94 24.42 -23.02
N ASP A 144 -16.10 24.07 -22.47
CA ASP A 144 -16.27 23.14 -21.33
C ASP A 144 -15.35 23.49 -20.14
N SER A 145 -15.14 24.79 -19.94
CA SER A 145 -14.31 25.34 -18.86
C SER A 145 -15.10 26.31 -17.99
N TRP A 146 -14.58 26.64 -16.82
CA TRP A 146 -15.15 27.69 -15.97
C TRP A 146 -14.53 29.02 -16.33
N LYS A 147 -15.34 30.09 -16.37
CA LYS A 147 -14.88 31.46 -16.56
C LYS A 147 -15.45 32.42 -15.53
N THR A 148 -14.73 33.50 -15.24
CA THR A 148 -15.24 34.60 -14.41
C THR A 148 -15.99 35.63 -15.23
N GLU A 149 -16.75 36.49 -14.56
CA GLU A 149 -17.23 37.72 -15.21
C GLU A 149 -16.04 38.63 -15.62
N PRO A 150 -16.15 39.37 -16.74
CA PRO A 150 -15.10 40.28 -17.17
C PRO A 150 -14.91 41.43 -16.18
N VAL A 151 -13.70 41.55 -15.63
CA VAL A 151 -13.32 42.67 -14.76
C VAL A 151 -12.51 43.69 -15.56
N ARG A 152 -12.94 44.96 -15.52
CA ARG A 152 -12.23 46.06 -16.20
C ARG A 152 -11.35 46.82 -15.22
N THR A 153 -10.07 46.98 -15.56
CA THR A 153 -9.12 47.77 -14.78
C THR A 153 -8.49 48.86 -15.64
N LEU A 154 -8.24 50.04 -15.03
CA LEU A 154 -7.68 51.19 -15.72
C LEU A 154 -6.17 51.02 -15.88
N ARG A 155 -5.65 51.26 -17.08
CA ARG A 155 -4.21 51.41 -17.31
C ARG A 155 -3.87 52.89 -17.35
N THR A 156 -3.02 53.34 -16.44
CA THR A 156 -2.45 54.69 -16.45
C THR A 156 -1.03 54.70 -16.99
N LYS A 157 -0.61 55.85 -17.50
CA LYS A 157 0.77 56.15 -17.89
C LYS A 157 1.20 57.43 -17.19
N LYS A 158 2.37 57.38 -16.55
CA LYS A 158 3.03 58.57 -16.01
C LYS A 158 3.53 59.42 -17.15
N VAL A 159 3.04 60.65 -17.23
CA VAL A 159 3.49 61.65 -18.20
C VAL A 159 4.15 62.78 -17.42
N PRO A 160 5.40 63.14 -17.74
CA PRO A 160 6.07 64.27 -17.09
C PRO A 160 5.37 65.57 -17.49
N ARG A 161 5.02 66.38 -16.49
CA ARG A 161 4.47 67.72 -16.63
C ARG A 161 5.40 68.71 -15.95
N ASN A 162 5.53 69.89 -16.55
CA ASN A 162 6.35 70.96 -16.00
C ASN A 162 5.44 71.90 -15.18
N HIS A 163 5.68 72.01 -13.88
CA HIS A 163 5.07 73.03 -13.04
C HIS A 163 6.06 74.17 -12.85
N VAL A 164 5.68 75.37 -13.31
CA VAL A 164 6.46 76.58 -13.07
C VAL A 164 6.11 77.07 -11.66
N LYS A 165 7.02 76.89 -10.71
CA LYS A 165 6.86 77.35 -9.32
C LYS A 165 7.00 78.86 -9.20
N ALA A 166 7.88 79.44 -10.02
CA ALA A 166 8.09 80.88 -10.11
C ALA A 166 8.40 81.25 -11.56
N GLU A 167 7.70 82.25 -12.09
CA GLU A 167 7.92 82.75 -13.45
C GLU A 167 9.30 83.41 -13.59
N ALA A 168 9.83 83.44 -14.81
CA ALA A 168 11.10 84.10 -15.07
C ALA A 168 10.96 85.62 -14.84
N THR A 169 11.97 86.22 -14.20
CA THR A 169 12.13 87.68 -14.10
C THR A 169 13.35 88.11 -14.92
N GLU A 170 13.53 89.39 -15.21
CA GLU A 170 14.69 89.89 -15.98
C GLU A 170 16.05 89.44 -15.44
N LYS A 171 16.16 89.14 -14.14
CA LYS A 171 17.42 88.76 -13.48
C LYS A 171 17.52 87.29 -13.07
N HIS A 172 16.42 86.52 -13.15
CA HIS A 172 16.40 85.12 -12.73
C HIS A 172 15.54 84.24 -13.65
N PRO A 173 16.05 83.07 -14.08
CA PRO A 173 15.28 82.12 -14.90
C PRO A 173 14.11 81.52 -14.12
N ALA A 174 13.09 81.06 -14.84
CA ALA A 174 11.93 80.39 -14.25
C ALA A 174 12.37 79.16 -13.45
N GLN A 175 11.78 78.99 -12.26
CA GLN A 175 11.97 77.78 -11.48
C GLN A 175 10.90 76.77 -11.88
N VAL A 176 11.34 75.72 -12.58
CA VAL A 176 10.47 74.65 -13.07
C VAL A 176 10.75 73.38 -12.29
N GLU A 177 9.70 72.75 -11.77
CA GLU A 177 9.76 71.40 -11.23
C GLU A 177 9.02 70.44 -12.17
N VAL A 178 9.67 69.31 -12.47
CA VAL A 178 9.02 68.22 -13.21
C VAL A 178 8.29 67.35 -12.19
N TYR A 179 6.97 67.20 -12.37
CA TYR A 179 6.19 66.21 -11.63
C TYR A 179 5.52 65.25 -12.62
N TYR A 180 5.17 64.06 -12.14
CA TYR A 180 4.54 63.04 -12.97
C TYR A 180 3.04 63.02 -12.69
N GLU A 181 2.26 63.13 -13.75
CA GLU A 181 0.80 62.96 -13.72
C GLU A 181 0.46 61.57 -14.26
N ASP A 182 -0.39 60.82 -13.54
CA ASP A 182 -0.90 59.52 -13.98
C ASP A 182 -2.14 59.72 -14.86
N ILE A 183 -1.98 59.64 -16.18
CA ILE A 183 -3.09 59.84 -17.12
C ILE A 183 -3.68 58.47 -17.50
N PRO A 184 -5.01 58.27 -17.47
CA PRO A 184 -5.67 57.10 -18.01
C PRO A 184 -5.41 56.95 -19.51
N ILE A 185 -4.89 55.80 -19.95
CA ILE A 185 -4.59 55.55 -21.36
C ILE A 185 -5.39 54.38 -21.97
N GLY A 186 -6.14 53.64 -21.15
CA GLY A 186 -6.99 52.54 -21.63
C GLY A 186 -7.49 51.64 -20.51
N TYR A 187 -8.17 50.56 -20.89
CA TYR A 187 -8.72 49.57 -19.97
C TYR A 187 -8.21 48.17 -20.33
N TRP A 188 -7.77 47.41 -19.32
CA TRP A 188 -7.68 45.96 -19.43
C TRP A 188 -9.04 45.35 -19.11
N THR A 189 -9.45 44.36 -19.89
CA THR A 189 -10.61 43.52 -19.56
C THR A 189 -10.08 42.12 -19.31
N THR A 190 -10.21 41.64 -18.08
CA THR A 190 -9.68 40.34 -17.66
C THR A 190 -10.82 39.37 -17.44
N VAL A 191 -10.75 38.22 -18.10
CA VAL A 191 -11.58 37.04 -17.84
C VAL A 191 -10.63 35.93 -17.42
N LYS A 192 -10.85 35.33 -16.25
CA LYS A 192 -10.09 34.16 -15.81
C LYS A 192 -10.80 32.90 -16.30
N PHE A 193 -10.02 31.87 -16.62
CA PHE A 193 -10.51 30.56 -17.03
C PHE A 193 -9.92 29.48 -16.13
N SER A 194 -10.67 28.41 -15.87
CA SER A 194 -10.22 27.29 -15.05
C SER A 194 -10.82 25.95 -15.50
N GLY A 195 -10.00 24.91 -15.49
CA GLY A 195 -10.43 23.51 -15.63
C GLY A 195 -10.61 22.79 -14.29
N ALA A 196 -10.49 23.51 -13.16
CA ALA A 196 -10.71 22.95 -11.84
C ALA A 196 -12.19 22.62 -11.60
N LEU A 197 -12.47 21.78 -10.61
CA LEU A 197 -13.83 21.37 -10.29
C LEU A 197 -14.45 22.24 -9.19
N PRO A 198 -15.78 22.44 -9.19
CA PRO A 198 -16.48 22.93 -8.01
C PRO A 198 -16.25 22.00 -6.81
N ALA A 199 -16.08 22.57 -5.62
CA ALA A 199 -15.89 21.79 -4.38
C ALA A 199 -17.00 20.76 -4.17
N ARG A 200 -18.26 21.13 -4.48
CA ARG A 200 -19.42 20.23 -4.44
C ARG A 200 -19.20 18.97 -5.27
N ARG A 201 -18.65 19.11 -6.49
CA ARG A 201 -18.45 17.96 -7.39
C ARG A 201 -17.40 17.01 -6.82
N ILE A 202 -16.33 17.53 -6.24
CA ILE A 202 -15.30 16.71 -5.59
C ILE A 202 -15.90 15.94 -4.41
N ASN A 203 -16.71 16.60 -3.58
CA ASN A 203 -17.39 15.95 -2.45
C ASN A 203 -18.35 14.85 -2.91
N GLU A 204 -19.11 15.06 -3.99
CA GLU A 204 -19.96 14.03 -4.59
C GLU A 204 -19.15 12.82 -5.08
N LEU A 205 -17.98 13.05 -5.70
CA LEU A 205 -17.09 11.97 -6.12
C LEU A 205 -16.53 11.21 -4.91
N LEU A 206 -16.09 11.92 -3.86
CA LEU A 206 -15.57 11.30 -2.65
C LEU A 206 -16.61 10.43 -1.97
N ASP A 207 -17.84 10.92 -1.78
CA ASP A 207 -18.93 10.14 -1.18
C ASP A 207 -19.18 8.84 -1.97
N ARG A 208 -19.17 8.92 -3.31
CA ARG A 208 -19.33 7.73 -4.17
C ARG A 208 -18.18 6.74 -4.02
N VAL A 209 -16.93 7.22 -3.93
CA VAL A 209 -15.76 6.34 -3.73
C VAL A 209 -15.83 5.69 -2.35
N GLU A 210 -16.18 6.44 -1.30
CA GLU A 210 -16.27 5.94 0.07
C GLU A 210 -17.37 4.87 0.21
N LYS A 211 -18.55 5.10 -0.37
CA LYS A 211 -19.62 4.09 -0.45
C LYS A 211 -19.16 2.81 -1.13
N LEU A 212 -18.44 2.94 -2.24
CA LEU A 212 -17.92 1.78 -2.96
C LEU A 212 -16.82 1.06 -2.16
N GLN A 213 -15.94 1.78 -1.47
CA GLN A 213 -14.93 1.20 -0.58
C GLN A 213 -15.60 0.36 0.52
N GLN A 214 -16.65 0.90 1.15
CA GLN A 214 -17.41 0.20 2.17
C GLN A 214 -18.06 -1.08 1.60
N ALA A 215 -18.72 -0.98 0.45
CA ALA A 215 -19.33 -2.13 -0.22
C ALA A 215 -18.32 -3.24 -0.56
N VAL A 216 -17.16 -2.88 -1.11
CA VAL A 216 -16.09 -3.85 -1.41
C VAL A 216 -15.57 -4.52 -0.14
N LYS A 217 -15.42 -3.76 0.95
CA LYS A 217 -15.00 -4.32 2.24
C LYS A 217 -16.01 -5.34 2.78
N PHE A 218 -17.30 -5.02 2.73
CA PHE A 218 -18.35 -5.98 3.13
C PHE A 218 -18.36 -7.22 2.25
N ALA A 219 -18.30 -7.06 0.92
CA ALA A 219 -18.22 -8.18 -0.01
C ALA A 219 -16.99 -9.05 0.28
N ARG A 220 -15.83 -8.45 0.61
CA ARG A 220 -14.62 -9.19 0.97
C ARG A 220 -14.81 -10.01 2.25
N GLU A 221 -15.44 -9.45 3.27
CA GLU A 221 -15.72 -10.18 4.51
C GLU A 221 -16.73 -11.31 4.28
N GLU A 222 -17.75 -11.10 3.43
CA GLU A 222 -18.70 -12.13 3.04
C GLU A 222 -18.02 -13.29 2.29
N ALA A 223 -17.19 -12.97 1.29
CA ALA A 223 -16.41 -13.96 0.54
C ALA A 223 -15.44 -14.74 1.45
N ASN A 224 -14.86 -14.10 2.46
CA ASN A 224 -14.01 -14.77 3.46
C ASN A 224 -14.80 -15.55 4.53
N GLY A 225 -16.13 -15.38 4.56
CA GLY A 225 -17.02 -16.04 5.50
C GLY A 225 -17.41 -17.46 5.10
N VAL A 226 -16.98 -17.93 3.91
CA VAL A 226 -17.28 -19.27 3.39
C VAL A 226 -16.64 -20.36 4.24
N ASP A 227 -17.35 -21.49 4.34
CA ASP A 227 -16.81 -22.71 4.93
C ASP A 227 -15.69 -23.26 4.05
N VAL A 228 -14.64 -23.78 4.68
CA VAL A 228 -13.51 -24.39 4.00
C VAL A 228 -13.47 -25.89 4.19
N THR A 229 -12.93 -26.57 3.18
CA THR A 229 -12.59 -27.99 3.26
C THR A 229 -11.08 -28.12 3.51
N ASP A 230 -10.73 -28.72 4.65
CA ASP A 230 -9.34 -29.03 5.00
C ASP A 230 -8.65 -29.82 3.86
N GLN A 231 -7.52 -29.31 3.40
CA GLN A 231 -6.66 -29.98 2.44
C GLN A 231 -5.51 -30.67 3.19
N ARG A 232 -5.29 -31.96 2.88
CA ARG A 232 -4.27 -32.82 3.47
C ARG A 232 -3.31 -33.28 2.39
N VAL A 233 -2.47 -32.36 1.93
CA VAL A 233 -1.55 -32.58 0.80
C VAL A 233 -0.10 -32.71 1.25
N GLY A 234 0.23 -32.22 2.46
CA GLY A 234 1.58 -32.25 3.00
C GLY A 234 2.13 -33.66 3.13
N ASP A 235 1.34 -34.61 3.64
CA ASP A 235 1.77 -36.01 3.80
C ASP A 235 2.19 -36.64 2.47
N ALA A 236 1.45 -36.39 1.39
CA ALA A 236 1.80 -36.89 0.06
C ALA A 236 3.11 -36.28 -0.47
N VAL A 237 3.33 -34.98 -0.22
CA VAL A 237 4.56 -34.28 -0.64
C VAL A 237 5.77 -34.79 0.15
N PHE A 238 5.68 -34.86 1.48
CA PHE A 238 6.82 -35.24 2.31
C PHE A 238 7.05 -36.75 2.37
N GLY A 239 6.03 -37.57 2.20
CA GLY A 239 6.20 -39.01 1.98
C GLY A 239 6.97 -39.30 0.69
N TYR A 240 6.73 -38.52 -0.37
CA TYR A 240 7.56 -38.62 -1.58
C TYR A 240 9.01 -38.16 -1.33
N LEU A 241 9.22 -37.08 -0.56
CA LEU A 241 10.55 -36.51 -0.34
C LEU A 241 11.42 -37.33 0.62
N PHE A 242 10.83 -37.91 1.66
CA PHE A 242 11.57 -38.51 2.78
C PHE A 242 11.29 -40.00 3.00
N GLY A 243 10.31 -40.59 2.29
CA GLY A 243 9.97 -42.01 2.39
C GLY A 243 8.96 -42.30 3.48
#